data_AF-A0A2C9K1Z4-F1
#
_entry.id   AF-A0A2C9K1Z4-F1
#
_cell.length_a   1.000
_cell.length_b   1.000
_cell.length_c   1.000
_cell.angle_alpha   90.00
_cell.angle_beta   90.00
_cell.angle_gamma   90.00
#
_symmetry.space_group_name_H-M   'P 1'
#
loop_
_entity.id
_entity.type
_entity.pdbx_description
1 polymer ?
#
loop_
_entity_poly.entity_id
_entity_poly.type
_entity_poly.pdbx_seq_one_letter_code
_entity_poly.pdbx_strand_id
1 'polypeptide(L)'
;MIVYCLFLLLPVCLAYPSFQEQIPNGKNVKHPCIANSTWPGVGHQNKNGGGARNPFGLAFADAGFKWTKALCAADTDGDGRTNGAELGDPSCVWTPGQVPARTTNITHPGVCEPMSSTQCQGKNSFVSCVDDSFAANCEIVQNTGRDPSYK
;
A
#
# COMPACT_ATOMS: atom_id res chain seq x y z
N MET A 1 -18.20 -19.27 -50.46
CA MET A 1 -17.00 -18.87 -49.70
C MET A 1 -17.44 -18.53 -48.29
N ILE A 2 -17.11 -19.38 -47.30
CA ILE A 2 -17.44 -19.12 -45.88
C ILE A 2 -16.23 -18.40 -45.29
N VAL A 3 -16.42 -17.16 -44.86
CA VAL A 3 -15.40 -16.38 -44.16
C VAL A 3 -15.53 -16.70 -42.67
N TYR A 4 -14.56 -17.43 -42.12
CA TYR A 4 -14.47 -17.63 -40.68
C TYR A 4 -13.81 -16.41 -40.04
N CYS A 5 -14.60 -15.59 -39.33
CA CYS A 5 -14.09 -14.55 -38.45
C CYS A 5 -13.52 -15.20 -37.18
N LEU A 6 -12.20 -15.27 -37.08
CA LEU A 6 -11.50 -15.69 -35.87
C LEU A 6 -11.61 -14.56 -34.82
N PHE A 7 -12.49 -14.71 -33.83
CA PHE A 7 -12.56 -13.79 -32.69
C PHE A 7 -11.40 -14.10 -31.73
N LEU A 8 -10.33 -13.30 -31.79
CA LEU A 8 -9.24 -13.29 -30.82
C LEU A 8 -9.74 -12.67 -29.51
N LEU A 9 -10.00 -13.51 -28.51
CA LEU A 9 -10.23 -13.08 -27.13
C LEU A 9 -8.86 -12.69 -26.51
N LEU A 10 -8.59 -11.38 -26.45
CA LEU A 10 -7.43 -10.84 -25.73
C LEU A 10 -7.70 -10.90 -24.22
N PRO A 11 -6.92 -11.67 -23.42
CA PRO A 11 -7.05 -11.64 -21.98
C PRO A 11 -6.56 -10.28 -21.46
N VAL A 12 -7.44 -9.55 -20.77
CA VAL A 12 -7.08 -8.30 -20.08
C VAL A 12 -6.26 -8.67 -18.85
N CYS A 13 -4.95 -8.51 -18.91
CA CYS A 13 -4.09 -8.62 -17.74
C CYS A 13 -4.20 -7.31 -16.94
N LEU A 14 -4.97 -7.33 -15.85
CA LEU A 14 -4.93 -6.22 -14.88
C LEU A 14 -3.55 -6.23 -14.23
N ALA A 15 -2.68 -5.33 -14.66
CA ALA A 15 -1.35 -5.20 -14.09
C ALA A 15 -1.45 -4.87 -12.58
N TYR A 16 -0.53 -5.40 -11.78
CA TYR A 16 -0.45 -5.19 -10.33
C TYR A 16 -0.60 -3.72 -9.85
N PRO A 17 -0.12 -2.68 -10.57
CA PRO A 17 -0.34 -1.29 -10.17
C PRO A 17 -1.83 -0.88 -10.09
N SER A 18 -2.72 -1.57 -10.81
CA SER A 18 -4.15 -1.26 -10.81
C SER A 18 -4.83 -1.46 -9.45
N PHE A 19 -4.28 -2.31 -8.57
CA PHE A 19 -4.85 -2.51 -7.24
C PHE A 19 -4.72 -1.28 -6.33
N GLN A 20 -3.75 -0.39 -6.59
CA GLN A 20 -3.68 0.90 -5.90
C GLN A 20 -4.89 1.80 -6.21
N GLU A 21 -5.58 1.54 -7.32
CA GLU A 21 -6.81 2.25 -7.73
C GLU A 21 -8.07 1.57 -7.20
N GLN A 22 -7.93 0.41 -6.55
CA GLN A 22 -9.02 -0.35 -5.95
C GLN A 22 -9.16 -0.11 -4.45
N ILE A 23 -8.34 0.78 -3.88
CA ILE A 23 -8.39 1.18 -2.46
C ILE A 23 -8.27 2.71 -2.32
N PRO A 24 -8.87 3.32 -1.28
CA PRO A 24 -8.71 4.75 -1.03
C PRO A 24 -7.24 5.11 -0.81
N ASN A 25 -6.77 6.21 -1.39
CA ASN A 25 -5.40 6.72 -1.22
C ASN A 25 -4.27 5.70 -1.51
N GLY A 26 -4.50 4.65 -2.31
CA GLY A 26 -3.51 3.57 -2.50
C GLY A 26 -2.13 4.01 -3.04
N LYS A 27 -2.05 5.18 -3.69
CA LYS A 27 -0.79 5.79 -4.17
C LYS A 27 -0.09 6.69 -3.12
N ASN A 28 -0.77 7.01 -2.02
CA ASN A 28 -0.39 8.05 -1.07
C ASN A 28 -0.07 7.54 0.34
N VAL A 29 -0.27 6.25 0.62
CA VAL A 29 0.02 5.63 1.92
C VAL A 29 1.48 5.87 2.29
N LYS A 30 1.71 6.31 3.54
CA LYS A 30 3.02 6.77 4.01
C LYS A 30 3.83 5.64 4.62
N HIS A 31 5.15 5.77 4.55
CA HIS A 31 6.05 4.94 5.35
C HIS A 31 6.01 5.43 6.81
N PRO A 32 5.79 4.56 7.81
CA PRO A 32 5.65 4.95 9.22
C PRO A 32 6.95 5.52 9.84
N CYS A 33 8.09 5.28 9.18
CA CYS A 33 9.44 5.61 9.67
C CYS A 33 10.14 6.71 8.87
N ILE A 34 9.88 6.80 7.58
CA ILE A 34 10.64 7.65 6.66
C ILE A 34 9.76 8.83 6.28
N ALA A 35 10.10 10.00 6.82
CA ALA A 35 9.38 11.23 6.52
C ALA A 35 9.32 11.48 5.00
N ASN A 36 8.14 11.87 4.51
CA ASN A 36 7.88 12.14 3.10
C ASN A 36 8.05 10.95 2.14
N SER A 37 8.18 9.72 2.64
CA SER A 37 8.22 8.51 1.80
C SER A 37 6.85 7.82 1.73
N THR A 38 6.56 7.15 0.62
CA THR A 38 5.33 6.41 0.38
C THR A 38 5.57 4.91 0.33
N TRP A 39 4.52 4.14 0.57
CA TRP A 39 4.47 2.69 0.48
C TRP A 39 3.44 2.29 -0.60
N PRO A 40 3.81 2.35 -1.90
CA PRO A 40 2.88 2.04 -3.00
C PRO A 40 2.42 0.57 -3.00
N GLY A 41 3.19 -0.34 -2.41
CA GLY A 41 2.85 -1.74 -2.22
C GLY A 41 1.96 -1.99 -1.00
N VAL A 42 0.84 -1.28 -0.84
CA VAL A 42 0.03 -1.23 0.40
C VAL A 42 -0.33 -2.61 0.97
N GLY A 43 -0.60 -3.60 0.11
CA GLY A 43 -0.90 -4.99 0.53
C GLY A 43 0.31 -5.90 0.73
N HIS A 44 1.53 -5.38 0.69
CA HIS A 44 2.76 -6.16 0.69
C HIS A 44 3.70 -5.74 1.81
N GLN A 45 4.53 -6.69 2.25
CA GLN A 45 5.63 -6.43 3.18
C GLN A 45 6.78 -5.65 2.52
N ASN A 46 6.94 -5.79 1.20
CA ASN A 46 7.82 -4.93 0.43
C ASN A 46 7.10 -3.62 0.08
N LYS A 47 7.69 -2.48 0.48
CA LYS A 47 7.16 -1.13 0.18
C LYS A 47 6.87 -0.86 -1.29
N ASN A 48 7.63 -1.48 -2.19
CA ASN A 48 7.46 -1.33 -3.63
C ASN A 48 6.46 -2.33 -4.23
N GLY A 49 5.90 -3.23 -3.42
CA GLY A 49 4.96 -4.28 -3.83
C GLY A 49 5.63 -5.63 -4.13
N GLY A 50 4.79 -6.62 -4.44
CA GLY A 50 5.23 -7.99 -4.71
C GLY A 50 5.65 -8.78 -3.46
N GLY A 51 5.95 -10.07 -3.65
CA GLY A 51 6.34 -10.96 -2.55
C GLY A 51 5.23 -11.19 -1.52
N ALA A 52 5.63 -11.42 -0.27
CA ALA A 52 4.72 -11.72 0.83
C ALA A 52 3.72 -10.57 1.08
N ARG A 53 2.47 -10.94 1.35
CA ARG A 53 1.43 -9.98 1.74
C ARG A 53 1.55 -9.64 3.23
N ASN A 54 1.17 -8.42 3.57
CA ASN A 54 0.95 -8.01 4.95
C ASN A 54 -0.50 -8.37 5.37
N PRO A 55 -0.91 -8.15 6.64
CA PRO A 55 -2.26 -8.47 7.08
C PRO A 55 -3.37 -7.84 6.22
N PHE A 56 -3.23 -6.56 5.88
CA PHE A 56 -4.16 -5.88 4.97
C PHE A 56 -4.26 -6.56 3.60
N GLY A 57 -3.12 -6.89 2.99
CA GLY A 57 -3.08 -7.53 1.68
C GLY A 57 -3.72 -8.91 1.68
N LEU A 58 -3.57 -9.68 2.77
CA LEU A 58 -4.27 -10.95 2.95
C LEU A 58 -5.78 -10.73 2.99
N ALA A 59 -6.25 -9.80 3.83
CA ALA A 59 -7.67 -9.47 3.92
C ALA A 59 -8.24 -8.91 2.60
N PHE A 60 -7.46 -8.11 1.86
CA PHE A 60 -7.85 -7.60 0.55
C PHE A 60 -7.96 -8.72 -0.49
N ALA A 61 -7.05 -9.70 -0.45
CA ALA A 61 -7.13 -10.89 -1.29
C ALA A 61 -8.37 -11.74 -0.95
N ASP A 62 -8.66 -11.93 0.34
CA ASP A 62 -9.86 -12.65 0.82
C ASP A 62 -11.16 -11.93 0.43
N ALA A 63 -11.13 -10.59 0.37
CA ALA A 63 -12.22 -9.78 -0.16
C ALA A 63 -12.33 -9.80 -1.71
N GLY A 64 -11.55 -10.63 -2.39
CA GLY A 64 -11.54 -10.73 -3.85
C GLY A 64 -10.95 -9.50 -4.54
N PHE A 65 -10.00 -8.83 -3.90
CA PHE A 65 -9.36 -7.60 -4.36
C PHE A 65 -10.33 -6.44 -4.58
N LYS A 66 -11.33 -6.33 -3.70
CA LYS A 66 -12.35 -5.26 -3.72
C LYS A 66 -12.38 -4.50 -2.41
N TRP A 67 -12.60 -3.19 -2.49
CA TRP A 67 -12.92 -2.35 -1.35
C TRP A 67 -14.35 -2.61 -0.86
N THR A 68 -14.52 -3.71 -0.14
CA THR A 68 -15.82 -4.07 0.44
C THR A 68 -16.03 -3.32 1.76
N LYS A 69 -17.30 -3.15 2.16
CA LYS A 69 -17.62 -2.59 3.48
C LYS A 69 -17.00 -3.40 4.63
N ALA A 70 -16.95 -4.73 4.50
CA ALA A 70 -16.33 -5.60 5.49
C ALA A 70 -14.83 -5.34 5.61
N LEU A 71 -14.11 -5.25 4.48
CA LEU A 71 -12.69 -4.91 4.49
C LEU A 71 -12.46 -3.51 5.06
N CYS A 72 -13.26 -2.52 4.64
CA CYS A 72 -13.14 -1.15 5.12
C CYS A 72 -13.34 -1.03 6.64
N ALA A 73 -14.30 -1.77 7.20
CA ALA A 73 -14.61 -1.73 8.63
C ALA A 73 -13.70 -2.63 9.49
N ALA A 74 -12.86 -3.47 8.87
CA ALA A 74 -11.91 -4.31 9.59
C ALA A 74 -10.70 -3.50 10.07
N ASP A 75 -10.13 -3.89 11.20
CA ASP A 75 -8.83 -3.45 11.73
C ASP A 75 -7.84 -4.60 11.48
N THR A 76 -7.10 -4.56 10.37
CA THR A 76 -6.36 -5.75 9.91
C THR A 76 -4.98 -5.91 10.52
N ASP A 77 -4.35 -4.83 10.99
CA ASP A 77 -3.08 -4.87 11.72
C ASP A 77 -3.25 -4.79 13.26
N GLY A 78 -4.47 -4.50 13.72
CA GLY A 78 -4.87 -4.58 15.11
C GLY A 78 -4.32 -3.41 15.92
N ASP A 79 -4.28 -2.22 15.35
CA ASP A 79 -3.86 -0.97 15.99
C ASP A 79 -5.03 -0.19 16.62
N GLY A 80 -6.26 -0.70 16.45
CA GLY A 80 -7.49 -0.10 16.94
C GLY A 80 -8.17 0.84 15.95
N ARG A 81 -7.65 0.98 14.72
CA ARG A 81 -8.22 1.78 13.64
C ARG A 81 -8.73 0.85 12.55
N THR A 82 -9.83 1.24 11.90
CA THR A 82 -10.31 0.48 10.75
C THR A 82 -9.54 0.88 9.50
N ASN A 83 -9.39 -0.05 8.56
CA ASN A 83 -8.75 0.18 7.26
C ASN A 83 -9.31 1.43 6.57
N GLY A 84 -10.62 1.65 6.65
CA GLY A 84 -11.28 2.85 6.14
C GLY A 84 -10.88 4.12 6.87
N ALA A 85 -10.85 4.11 8.21
CA ALA A 85 -10.38 5.26 8.98
C ALA A 85 -8.95 5.64 8.59
N GLU A 86 -8.09 4.65 8.38
CA GLU A 86 -6.68 4.83 8.02
C GLU A 86 -6.49 5.32 6.60
N LEU A 87 -7.10 4.65 5.61
CA LEU A 87 -7.01 4.99 4.20
C LEU A 87 -7.87 6.19 3.80
N GLY A 88 -8.62 6.80 4.72
CA GLY A 88 -9.36 8.04 4.48
C GLY A 88 -10.78 7.88 3.96
N ASP A 89 -11.38 6.70 4.16
CA ASP A 89 -12.80 6.37 3.96
C ASP A 89 -13.44 5.86 5.28
N PRO A 90 -13.53 6.71 6.33
CA PRO A 90 -14.06 6.29 7.63
C PRO A 90 -15.53 5.85 7.61
N SER A 91 -16.29 6.28 6.60
CA SER A 91 -17.71 5.94 6.45
C SER A 91 -17.95 4.71 5.56
N CYS A 92 -16.90 4.12 4.99
CA CYS A 92 -16.98 2.97 4.08
C CYS A 92 -17.92 3.20 2.88
N VAL A 93 -17.80 4.37 2.26
CA VAL A 93 -18.63 4.80 1.12
C VAL A 93 -17.81 5.01 -0.16
N TRP A 94 -16.49 5.00 -0.07
CA TRP A 94 -15.63 5.23 -1.22
C TRP A 94 -15.76 4.10 -2.25
N THR A 95 -15.73 4.46 -3.52
CA THR A 95 -15.63 3.53 -4.64
C THR A 95 -14.51 3.95 -5.60
N PRO A 96 -13.95 3.01 -6.39
CA PRO A 96 -12.89 3.31 -7.37
C PRO A 96 -13.19 4.54 -8.23
N GLY A 97 -12.20 5.43 -8.36
CA GLY A 97 -12.30 6.69 -9.10
C GLY A 97 -12.81 7.88 -8.29
N GLN A 98 -13.34 7.68 -7.07
CA GLN A 98 -13.72 8.79 -6.19
C GLN A 98 -12.52 9.39 -5.45
N VAL A 99 -12.67 10.62 -4.97
CA VAL A 99 -11.76 11.20 -3.99
C VAL A 99 -12.19 10.71 -2.60
N PRO A 100 -11.29 10.09 -1.80
CA PRO A 100 -11.61 9.72 -0.42
C PRO A 100 -12.02 10.92 0.44
N ALA A 101 -12.79 10.68 1.50
CA ALA A 101 -13.23 11.74 2.41
C ALA A 101 -12.06 12.51 3.06
N ARG A 102 -10.89 11.86 3.16
CA ARG A 102 -9.68 12.44 3.73
C ARG A 102 -8.45 11.93 2.98
N THR A 103 -7.51 12.83 2.68
CA THR A 103 -6.26 12.51 1.95
C THR A 103 -5.00 12.80 2.76
N THR A 104 -5.15 13.45 3.92
CA THR A 104 -4.07 13.81 4.84
C THR A 104 -4.20 13.05 6.14
N ASN A 105 -3.10 12.92 6.91
CA ASN A 105 -3.05 12.20 8.19
C ASN A 105 -3.44 10.70 8.08
N ILE A 106 -3.35 10.12 6.88
CA ILE A 106 -3.61 8.70 6.62
C ILE A 106 -2.44 7.85 7.15
N THR A 107 -2.74 6.62 7.54
CA THR A 107 -1.78 5.64 8.08
C THR A 107 -1.74 4.40 7.19
N HIS A 108 -0.91 3.41 7.54
CA HIS A 108 -0.75 2.20 6.75
C HIS A 108 -1.61 1.05 7.33
N PRO A 109 -2.64 0.55 6.62
CA PRO A 109 -3.67 -0.37 7.17
C PRO A 109 -3.21 -1.81 7.47
N GLY A 110 -1.92 -2.05 7.30
CA GLY A 110 -1.28 -3.34 7.44
C GLY A 110 -0.04 -3.27 8.33
N VAL A 111 0.22 -2.13 8.96
CA VAL A 111 1.34 -1.89 9.86
C VAL A 111 0.76 -1.29 11.13
N CYS A 112 0.85 -2.01 12.24
CA CYS A 112 0.26 -1.54 13.48
C CYS A 112 0.95 -0.25 13.95
N GLU A 113 0.21 0.85 14.04
CA GLU A 113 0.72 2.17 14.39
C GLU A 113 0.06 2.77 15.66
N PRO A 114 0.80 3.52 16.50
CA PRO A 114 2.22 3.79 16.40
C PRO A 114 3.02 2.55 16.83
N MET A 115 4.11 2.27 16.11
CA MET A 115 4.91 1.05 16.32
C MET A 115 5.57 0.97 17.70
N SER A 116 5.69 2.10 18.40
CA SER A 116 6.20 2.19 19.77
C SER A 116 5.13 1.92 20.84
N SER A 117 3.85 1.76 20.47
CA SER A 117 2.81 1.42 21.44
C SER A 117 2.95 -0.02 21.93
N THR A 118 2.52 -0.26 23.17
CA THR A 118 2.44 -1.61 23.74
C THR A 118 1.59 -2.56 22.87
N GLN A 119 0.56 -2.03 22.21
CA GLN A 119 -0.33 -2.79 21.33
C GLN A 119 0.38 -3.27 20.06
N CYS A 120 1.32 -2.49 19.54
CA CYS A 120 2.02 -2.77 18.29
C CYS A 120 3.40 -3.39 18.46
N GLN A 121 3.90 -3.49 19.70
CA GLN A 121 5.20 -4.08 20.00
C GLN A 121 5.27 -5.52 19.48
N GLY A 122 6.21 -5.78 18.56
CA GLY A 122 6.44 -7.11 17.99
C GLY A 122 5.44 -7.54 16.89
N LYS A 123 4.47 -6.69 16.51
CA LYS A 123 3.52 -7.01 15.43
C LYS A 123 4.07 -6.78 14.03
N ASN A 124 4.99 -5.83 13.87
CA ASN A 124 5.49 -5.41 12.56
C ASN A 124 6.82 -6.10 12.23
N SER A 125 6.81 -7.40 11.95
CA SER A 125 8.04 -8.18 11.69
C SER A 125 8.77 -7.83 10.39
N PHE A 126 8.18 -6.98 9.55
CA PHE A 126 8.66 -6.64 8.21
C PHE A 126 8.95 -5.14 8.03
N VAL A 127 8.83 -4.34 9.09
CA VAL A 127 9.14 -2.90 9.09
C VAL A 127 10.18 -2.64 10.18
N SER A 128 11.29 -1.98 9.83
CA SER A 128 12.33 -1.60 10.79
C SER A 128 12.75 -0.17 10.55
N CYS A 129 12.36 0.76 11.44
CA CYS A 129 12.70 2.17 11.25
C CYS A 129 14.20 2.44 11.22
N VAL A 130 15.01 1.63 11.91
CA VAL A 130 16.46 1.80 11.91
C VAL A 130 17.03 1.38 10.56
N ASP A 131 16.68 0.18 10.09
CA ASP A 131 17.21 -0.37 8.85
C ASP A 131 16.67 0.36 7.62
N ASP A 132 15.38 0.68 7.61
CA ASP A 132 14.73 1.39 6.50
C ASP A 132 15.27 2.81 6.36
N SER A 133 15.51 3.52 7.47
CA SER A 133 16.11 4.86 7.43
C SER A 133 17.57 4.81 6.97
N PHE A 134 18.30 3.74 7.31
CA PHE A 134 19.65 3.54 6.81
C PHE A 134 19.66 3.23 5.31
N ALA A 135 18.79 2.35 4.83
CA ALA A 135 18.67 2.08 3.39
C ALA A 135 18.33 3.36 2.59
N ALA A 136 17.39 4.16 3.10
CA ALA A 136 17.03 5.44 2.49
C ALA A 136 18.20 6.44 2.47
N ASN A 137 19.07 6.45 3.49
CA ASN A 137 20.25 7.33 3.49
C ASN A 137 21.29 6.89 2.44
N CYS A 138 21.44 5.59 2.19
CA CYS A 138 22.38 5.06 1.21
C CYS A 138 21.94 5.39 -0.23
N GLU A 139 20.63 5.40 -0.50
CA GLU A 139 20.07 5.87 -1.77
C GLU A 139 20.38 7.35 -2.02
N ILE A 140 20.46 8.17 -0.97
CA ILE A 140 20.87 9.58 -1.06
C ILE A 140 22.38 9.67 -1.37
N VAL A 141 23.23 8.91 -0.68
CA VAL A 141 24.69 8.96 -0.86
C VAL A 141 25.12 8.49 -2.26
N GLN A 142 24.47 7.49 -2.85
CA GLN A 142 24.75 7.06 -4.23
C GLN A 142 24.33 8.09 -5.28
N ASN A 143 23.40 8.98 -4.96
CA ASN A 143 22.99 10.07 -5.85
C ASN A 143 23.82 11.35 -5.67
N THR A 144 24.45 11.57 -4.52
CA THR A 144 25.40 12.67 -4.31
C THR A 144 26.83 12.34 -4.78
N GLY A 145 27.13 11.06 -5.07
CA GLY A 145 28.41 10.62 -5.63
C GLY A 145 28.56 10.81 -7.15
N ARG A 146 27.53 11.30 -7.85
CA ARG A 146 27.62 11.76 -9.24
C ARG A 146 27.62 13.29 -9.29
N ASP A 147 28.63 13.90 -8.68
CA ASP A 147 29.00 15.27 -9.05
C ASP A 147 29.72 15.22 -10.42
N PRO A 148 29.20 15.86 -11.49
CA PRO A 148 29.89 15.94 -12.78
C PRO A 148 31.14 16.84 -12.75
N SER A 149 31.54 17.40 -11.60
CA SER A 149 32.69 18.31 -11.49
C SER A 149 34.07 17.65 -11.46
N TYR A 150 34.17 16.32 -11.33
CA TYR A 150 35.46 15.63 -11.42
C TYR A 150 35.64 14.92 -12.77
N LYS A 151 36.05 15.70 -13.77
CA LYS A 151 36.86 15.27 -14.92
C LYS A 151 37.96 16.29 -15.18
#